data_AF-A0A1M4X9D9-F1
#
_entry.id   AF-A0A1M4X9D9-F1
#
_cell.length_a   1.000
_cell.length_b   1.000
_cell.length_c   1.000
_cell.angle_alpha   90.00
_cell.angle_beta   90.00
_cell.angle_gamma   90.00
#
_symmetry.space_group_name_H-M   'P 1'
#
loop_
_entity.id
_entity.type
_entity.pdbx_description
1 polymer ?
#
loop_
_entity_poly.entity_id
_entity_poly.type
_entity_poly.pdbx_seq_one_letter_code
_entity_poly.pdbx_strand_id
1 'polypeptide(L)'
;MIENNKKILKYFLKYKYMYLLLLICIVINSIVSNVTMLLTKNIIDKSLIGLDKTYLIDGLVMFIVIYIISIVAYNIISILNVTIEQKILIDLRSKVFRKILLKEFSFFMEKNVGEIIYRLINELSDIITFLINTCIKTIISLGNIIFFIIMLFLLDIEIASITVLFVLIFCIFLYITGRKFLRYEKKIITEFTETNNIITDILSNIKTILYMRIQNYSNKKFLEQLKKIDLL
;
A
#
# COMPACT_ATOMS: atom_id res chain seq x y z
N MET A 1 -1.26 12.97 20.94
CA MET A 1 -0.90 12.17 19.74
C MET A 1 0.61 11.91 19.58
N ILE A 2 1.50 12.74 20.13
CA ILE A 2 2.97 12.63 19.92
C ILE A 2 3.67 11.59 20.82
N GLU A 3 3.13 11.26 22.01
CA GLU A 3 3.68 10.21 22.88
C GLU A 3 3.53 8.77 22.33
N ASN A 4 2.73 8.58 21.28
CA ASN A 4 2.44 7.25 20.74
C ASN A 4 3.50 6.75 19.74
N ASN A 5 4.28 7.65 19.13
CA ASN A 5 5.26 7.30 18.09
C ASN A 5 6.42 6.47 18.63
N LYS A 6 6.88 6.73 19.87
CA LYS A 6 7.95 5.96 20.52
C LYS A 6 7.55 4.50 20.79
N LYS A 7 6.27 4.25 21.09
CA LYS A 7 5.76 2.89 21.32
C LYS A 7 5.67 2.11 20.02
N ILE A 8 5.23 2.74 18.93
CA ILE A 8 5.16 2.13 17.59
C ILE A 8 6.57 1.78 17.07
N LEU A 9 7.55 2.68 17.21
CA LEU A 9 8.96 2.44 16.87
C LEU A 9 9.58 1.24 17.61
N LYS A 10 9.17 1.00 18.86
CA LYS A 10 9.63 -0.16 19.65
C LYS A 10 9.14 -1.50 19.09
N TYR A 11 8.08 -1.54 18.29
CA TYR A 11 7.63 -2.75 17.59
C TYR A 11 8.50 -3.06 16.37
N PHE A 12 8.90 -2.03 15.61
CA PHE A 12 9.85 -2.19 14.50
C PHE A 12 11.20 -2.73 15.01
N LEU A 13 11.64 -2.30 16.19
CA LEU A 13 12.89 -2.79 16.81
C LEU A 13 12.87 -4.30 17.12
N LYS A 14 11.70 -4.92 17.35
CA LYS A 14 11.58 -6.36 17.59
C LYS A 14 11.87 -7.18 16.32
N TYR A 15 11.59 -6.63 15.14
CA TYR A 15 11.80 -7.27 13.84
C TYR A 15 12.95 -6.65 13.04
N LYS A 16 13.86 -5.92 13.70
CA LYS A 16 14.90 -5.11 13.04
C LYS A 16 15.75 -5.87 12.02
N TYR A 17 16.09 -7.14 12.29
CA TYR A 17 16.91 -7.94 11.39
C TYR A 17 16.16 -8.38 10.13
N MET A 18 14.88 -8.73 10.26
CA MET A 18 14.03 -9.04 9.10
C MET A 18 13.79 -7.80 8.24
N TYR A 19 13.57 -6.63 8.85
CA TYR A 19 13.47 -5.36 8.13
C TYR A 19 14.76 -4.95 7.45
N LEU A 20 15.90 -5.12 8.12
CA LEU A 20 17.20 -4.78 7.55
C LEU A 20 17.51 -5.67 6.33
N LEU A 21 17.23 -6.97 6.43
CA LEU A 21 17.36 -7.90 5.30
C LEU A 21 16.42 -7.52 4.15
N LEU A 22 15.16 -7.19 4.46
CA LEU A 22 14.20 -6.72 3.46
C LEU A 22 14.68 -5.46 2.75
N LEU A 23 15.14 -4.46 3.50
CA LEU A 23 15.64 -3.20 2.96
C LEU A 23 16.85 -3.43 2.05
N ILE A 24 17.79 -4.28 2.46
CA ILE A 24 18.94 -4.66 1.64
C ILE A 24 18.50 -5.34 0.35
N CYS A 25 17.60 -6.33 0.42
CA CYS A 25 17.10 -7.01 -0.77
C CYS A 25 16.43 -6.04 -1.74
N ILE A 26 15.67 -5.06 -1.24
CA ILE A 26 15.03 -4.06 -2.08
C ILE A 26 16.04 -3.13 -2.73
N VAL A 27 17.04 -2.63 -1.98
CA VAL A 27 18.09 -1.78 -2.55
C VAL A 27 18.85 -2.52 -3.65
N ILE A 28 19.20 -3.79 -3.43
CA ILE A 28 19.82 -4.64 -4.45
C ILE A 28 18.91 -4.74 -5.68
N ASN A 29 17.62 -5.05 -5.49
CA ASN A 29 16.68 -5.19 -6.60
C ASN A 29 16.49 -3.88 -7.38
N SER A 30 16.50 -2.73 -6.71
CA SER A 30 16.49 -1.41 -7.35
C SER A 30 17.74 -1.20 -8.21
N ILE A 31 18.93 -1.53 -7.69
CA ILE A 31 20.19 -1.43 -8.44
C ILE A 31 20.15 -2.35 -9.67
N VAL A 32 19.68 -3.59 -9.51
CA VAL A 32 19.57 -4.55 -10.60
C VAL A 32 18.62 -4.05 -11.69
N SER A 33 17.45 -3.52 -11.31
CA SER A 33 16.48 -2.92 -12.23
C SER A 33 17.11 -1.76 -13.03
N ASN A 34 17.84 -0.89 -12.34
CA ASN A 34 18.53 0.25 -12.93
C ASN A 34 19.64 -0.17 -13.91
N VAL A 35 20.44 -1.18 -13.55
CA VAL A 35 21.47 -1.77 -14.42
C VAL A 35 20.85 -2.42 -15.65
N THR A 36 19.70 -3.09 -15.48
CA THR A 36 18.97 -3.73 -16.60
C THR A 36 18.62 -2.72 -17.69
N MET A 37 18.20 -1.49 -17.31
CA MET A 37 17.91 -0.43 -18.27
C MET A 37 19.16 -0.01 -19.09
N LEU A 38 20.32 0.13 -18.43
CA LEU A 38 21.58 0.45 -19.10
C LEU A 38 22.05 -0.69 -20.03
N LEU A 39 21.84 -1.93 -19.61
CA LEU A 39 22.15 -3.10 -20.44
C LEU A 39 21.27 -3.13 -21.69
N THR A 40 19.97 -2.86 -21.56
CA THR A 40 19.07 -2.76 -22.73
C THR A 40 19.55 -1.70 -23.71
N LYS A 41 19.98 -0.52 -23.22
CA LYS A 41 20.59 0.51 -24.09
C LYS A 41 21.83 -0.02 -24.81
N ASN A 42 22.79 -0.58 -24.07
CA ASN A 42 24.05 -1.07 -24.64
C ASN A 42 23.84 -2.21 -25.65
N ILE A 43 22.87 -3.10 -25.40
CA ILE A 43 22.51 -4.17 -26.33
C ILE A 43 21.95 -3.53 -27.61
N ILE A 44 20.99 -2.62 -27.52
CA ILE A 44 20.42 -1.96 -28.71
C ILE A 44 21.51 -1.21 -29.50
N ASP A 45 22.31 -0.38 -28.83
CA ASP A 45 23.32 0.45 -29.49
C ASP A 45 24.42 -0.39 -30.14
N LYS A 46 24.89 -1.47 -29.50
CA LYS A 46 26.00 -2.28 -30.04
C LYS A 46 25.56 -3.40 -30.96
N SER A 47 24.38 -4.00 -30.72
CA SER A 47 23.93 -5.18 -31.47
C SER A 47 23.15 -4.83 -32.74
N LEU A 48 22.35 -3.75 -32.73
CA LEU A 48 21.56 -3.33 -33.89
C LEU A 48 22.34 -2.38 -34.81
N ILE A 49 23.18 -1.50 -34.25
CA ILE A 49 23.93 -0.50 -35.04
C ILE A 49 25.32 -1.03 -35.41
N GLY A 50 25.97 -1.82 -34.56
CA GLY A 50 27.30 -2.40 -34.79
C GLY A 50 27.32 -3.70 -35.61
N LEU A 51 26.17 -4.37 -35.80
CA LEU A 51 26.01 -5.64 -36.54
C LEU A 51 26.82 -6.85 -36.02
N ASP A 52 27.38 -6.79 -34.80
CA ASP A 52 28.10 -7.91 -34.20
C ASP A 52 27.17 -8.93 -33.52
N LYS A 53 26.98 -10.07 -34.17
CA LYS A 53 26.08 -11.14 -33.70
C LYS A 53 26.54 -11.81 -32.40
N THR A 54 27.84 -11.83 -32.09
CA THR A 54 28.40 -12.41 -30.86
C THR A 54 28.04 -11.59 -29.63
N TYR A 55 28.20 -10.25 -29.71
CA TYR A 55 27.76 -9.33 -28.64
C TYR A 55 26.25 -9.37 -28.41
N LEU A 56 25.47 -9.66 -29.44
CA LEU A 56 24.02 -9.83 -29.34
C LEU A 56 23.68 -11.04 -28.47
N ILE A 57 24.32 -12.19 -28.72
CA ILE A 57 24.06 -13.44 -27.97
C ILE A 57 24.53 -13.31 -26.52
N ASP A 58 25.75 -12.81 -26.29
CA ASP A 58 26.27 -12.62 -24.93
C ASP A 58 25.44 -11.60 -24.13
N GLY A 59 25.01 -10.52 -24.78
CA GLY A 59 24.13 -9.52 -24.18
C GLY A 59 22.75 -10.10 -23.82
N LEU A 60 22.16 -10.91 -24.68
CA LEU A 60 20.90 -11.59 -24.40
C LEU A 60 21.02 -12.60 -23.25
N VAL A 61 22.09 -13.38 -23.20
CA VAL A 61 22.33 -14.33 -22.10
C VAL A 61 22.48 -13.58 -20.77
N MET A 62 23.27 -12.50 -20.75
CA MET A 62 23.43 -11.66 -19.56
C MET A 62 22.10 -11.02 -19.13
N PHE A 63 21.29 -10.55 -20.08
CA PHE A 63 19.97 -10.00 -19.82
C PHE A 63 19.03 -11.03 -19.17
N ILE A 64 18.98 -12.25 -19.72
CA ILE A 64 18.17 -13.34 -19.18
C ILE A 64 18.61 -13.70 -17.75
N VAL A 65 19.91 -13.82 -17.50
CA VAL A 65 20.44 -14.14 -16.17
C VAL A 65 20.05 -13.07 -15.15
N ILE A 66 20.24 -11.80 -15.49
CA ILE A 66 19.88 -10.67 -14.62
C ILE A 66 18.37 -10.60 -14.38
N TYR A 67 17.58 -10.89 -15.40
CA TYR A 67 16.12 -10.91 -15.27
C TYR A 67 15.64 -12.04 -14.35
N ILE A 68 16.22 -13.24 -14.47
CA ILE A 68 15.94 -14.36 -13.54
C ILE A 68 16.30 -13.98 -12.11
N ILE A 69 17.48 -13.38 -11.89
CA ILE A 69 17.91 -12.90 -10.57
C ILE A 69 16.90 -11.89 -10.01
N SER A 70 16.43 -10.97 -10.85
CA SER A 70 15.44 -9.95 -10.48
C SER A 70 14.11 -10.58 -10.05
N ILE A 71 13.62 -11.58 -10.78
CA ILE A 71 12.38 -12.30 -10.44
C ILE A 71 12.55 -13.02 -9.10
N VAL A 72 13.65 -13.72 -8.90
CA VAL A 72 13.92 -14.44 -7.65
C VAL A 72 14.00 -13.47 -6.47
N ALA A 73 14.74 -12.36 -6.63
CA ALA A 73 14.85 -11.32 -5.61
C ALA A 73 13.48 -10.70 -5.29
N TYR A 74 12.68 -10.38 -6.31
CA TYR A 74 11.33 -9.85 -6.13
C TYR A 74 10.41 -10.81 -5.34
N ASN A 75 10.47 -12.11 -5.64
CA ASN A 75 9.70 -13.12 -4.91
C ASN A 75 10.14 -13.21 -3.44
N ILE A 76 11.45 -13.21 -3.18
CA ILE A 76 11.99 -13.22 -1.80
C ILE A 76 11.52 -11.98 -1.04
N ILE A 77 11.60 -10.79 -1.66
CA ILE A 77 11.12 -9.53 -1.09
C ILE A 77 9.62 -9.62 -0.77
N SER A 78 8.82 -10.17 -1.68
CA SER A 78 7.37 -10.33 -1.50
C SER A 78 7.04 -11.23 -0.30
N ILE A 79 7.68 -12.39 -0.21
CA ILE A 79 7.48 -13.34 0.90
C ILE A 79 7.89 -12.71 2.23
N LEU A 80 9.05 -12.03 2.28
CA LEU A 80 9.51 -11.36 3.49
C LEU A 80 8.58 -10.23 3.91
N ASN A 81 8.11 -9.41 2.96
CA ASN A 81 7.16 -8.34 3.24
C ASN A 81 5.89 -8.87 3.91
N VAL A 82 5.22 -9.85 3.28
CA VAL A 82 3.99 -10.45 3.83
C VAL A 82 4.25 -11.08 5.20
N THR A 83 5.37 -11.77 5.36
CA THR A 83 5.72 -12.42 6.63
C THR A 83 5.91 -11.40 7.76
N ILE A 84 6.60 -10.30 7.48
CA ILE A 84 6.85 -9.23 8.46
C ILE A 84 5.54 -8.53 8.82
N GLU A 85 4.75 -8.18 7.81
CA GLU A 85 3.45 -7.53 7.96
C GLU A 85 2.53 -8.34 8.87
N GLN A 86 2.35 -9.63 8.58
CA GLN A 86 1.48 -10.51 9.36
C GLN A 86 1.97 -10.73 10.79
N LYS A 87 3.28 -10.90 11.00
CA LYS A 87 3.85 -11.06 12.35
C LYS A 87 3.56 -9.84 13.23
N ILE A 88 3.71 -8.64 12.67
CA ILE A 88 3.45 -7.40 13.40
C ILE A 88 1.94 -7.22 13.66
N LEU A 89 1.10 -7.56 12.69
CA LEU A 89 -0.35 -7.51 12.81
C LEU A 89 -0.86 -8.43 13.93
N ILE A 90 -0.36 -9.67 14.00
CA ILE A 90 -0.72 -10.63 15.05
C ILE A 90 -0.29 -10.12 16.44
N ASP A 91 0.94 -9.62 16.56
CA ASP A 91 1.46 -9.07 17.81
C ASP A 91 0.69 -7.82 18.27
N LEU A 92 0.26 -6.96 17.34
CA LEU A 92 -0.53 -5.78 17.66
C LEU A 92 -1.97 -6.13 18.02
N ARG A 93 -2.64 -6.99 17.24
CA ARG A 93 -4.01 -7.45 17.53
C ARG A 93 -4.09 -8.11 18.91
N SER A 94 -3.16 -9.01 19.25
CA SER A 94 -3.14 -9.68 20.55
C SER A 94 -2.99 -8.70 21.73
N LYS A 95 -2.13 -7.68 21.59
CA LYS A 95 -1.94 -6.66 22.63
C LYS A 95 -3.11 -5.69 22.76
N VAL A 96 -3.67 -5.25 21.64
CA VAL A 96 -4.85 -4.37 21.63
C VAL A 96 -6.04 -5.12 22.23
N PHE A 97 -6.25 -6.37 21.85
CA PHE A 97 -7.29 -7.22 22.42
C PHE A 97 -7.14 -7.39 23.94
N ARG A 98 -5.94 -7.71 24.44
CA ARG A 98 -5.68 -7.75 25.90
C ARG A 98 -5.98 -6.44 26.61
N LYS A 99 -5.67 -5.29 25.99
CA LYS A 99 -5.98 -3.98 26.56
C LYS A 99 -7.47 -3.67 26.58
N ILE A 100 -8.21 -4.10 25.57
CA ILE A 100 -9.67 -3.95 25.51
C ILE A 100 -10.31 -4.73 26.67
N LEU A 101 -9.87 -5.97 26.91
CA LEU A 101 -10.39 -6.81 28.00
C LEU A 101 -10.18 -6.24 29.41
N LEU A 102 -9.20 -5.35 29.59
CA LEU A 102 -8.90 -4.71 30.87
C LEU A 102 -9.61 -3.35 31.06
N LYS A 103 -10.49 -2.95 30.14
CA LYS A 103 -11.23 -1.69 30.24
C LYS A 103 -12.43 -1.81 31.19
N GLU A 104 -12.78 -0.67 31.79
CA GLU A 104 -13.94 -0.56 32.68
C GLU A 104 -15.25 -0.78 31.92
N PHE A 105 -16.28 -1.23 32.63
CA PHE A 105 -17.60 -1.52 32.05
C PHE A 105 -18.22 -0.32 31.31
N SER A 106 -17.99 0.91 31.79
CA SER A 106 -18.45 2.15 31.14
C SER A 106 -17.96 2.29 29.69
N PHE A 107 -16.75 1.81 29.38
CA PHE A 107 -16.21 1.82 28.01
C PHE A 107 -17.07 0.98 27.04
N PHE A 108 -17.63 -0.13 27.51
CA PHE A 108 -18.46 -1.02 26.71
C PHE A 108 -19.91 -0.54 26.57
N MET A 109 -20.37 0.36 27.44
CA MET A 109 -21.69 1.00 27.32
C MET A 109 -21.69 2.16 26.32
N GLU A 110 -20.55 2.84 26.16
CA GLU A 110 -20.41 3.98 25.24
C GLU A 110 -20.05 3.58 23.80
N LYS A 111 -19.45 2.41 23.61
CA LYS A 111 -18.89 1.98 22.30
C LYS A 111 -19.60 0.77 21.74
N ASN A 112 -20.01 0.87 20.47
CA ASN A 112 -20.60 -0.27 19.76
C ASN A 112 -19.55 -1.38 19.60
N VAL A 113 -19.89 -2.61 19.98
CA VAL A 113 -19.01 -3.78 19.85
C VAL A 113 -18.55 -3.98 18.41
N GLY A 114 -19.41 -3.67 17.43
CA GLY A 114 -19.06 -3.69 16.00
C GLY A 114 -17.95 -2.71 15.64
N GLU A 115 -17.96 -1.52 16.23
CA GLU A 115 -16.91 -0.51 16.04
C GLU A 115 -15.56 -1.01 16.59
N ILE A 116 -15.57 -1.66 17.76
CA ILE A 116 -14.35 -2.23 18.36
C ILE A 116 -13.77 -3.34 17.46
N ILE A 117 -14.61 -4.23 16.94
CA ILE A 117 -14.21 -5.30 16.02
C ILE A 117 -13.64 -4.71 14.73
N TYR A 118 -14.32 -3.73 14.14
CA TYR A 118 -13.87 -3.05 12.92
C TYR A 118 -12.49 -2.42 13.10
N ARG A 119 -12.27 -1.69 14.21
CA ARG A 119 -10.96 -1.08 14.51
C ARG A 119 -9.86 -2.13 14.69
N LEU A 120 -10.17 -3.23 15.37
CA LEU A 120 -9.20 -4.30 15.64
C LEU A 120 -8.81 -5.08 14.36
N ILE A 121 -9.75 -5.30 13.47
CA ILE A 121 -9.54 -6.11 12.26
C ILE A 121 -9.04 -5.23 11.11
N ASN A 122 -9.75 -4.14 10.79
CA ASN A 122 -9.52 -3.34 9.59
C ASN A 122 -8.54 -2.20 9.83
N GLU A 123 -8.82 -1.28 10.76
CA GLU A 123 -7.97 -0.11 10.95
C GLU A 123 -6.52 -0.48 11.33
N LEU A 124 -6.34 -1.48 12.20
CA LEU A 124 -5.00 -1.98 12.52
C LEU A 124 -4.28 -2.56 11.30
N SER A 125 -5.01 -3.24 10.42
CA SER A 125 -4.44 -3.75 9.17
C SER A 125 -4.00 -2.62 8.27
N ASP A 126 -4.88 -1.65 8.04
CA ASP A 126 -4.62 -0.51 7.15
C ASP A 126 -3.41 0.32 7.62
N ILE A 127 -3.30 0.57 8.93
CA ILE A 127 -2.16 1.28 9.51
C ILE A 127 -0.85 0.52 9.26
N ILE A 128 -0.85 -0.80 9.44
CA ILE A 128 0.36 -1.61 9.26
C ILE A 128 0.73 -1.70 7.78
N THR A 129 -0.24 -1.94 6.90
CA THR A 129 -0.03 -1.92 5.44
C THR A 129 0.53 -0.58 4.99
N PHE A 130 -0.01 0.53 5.49
CA PHE A 130 0.49 1.87 5.17
C PHE A 130 1.94 2.06 5.62
N LEU A 131 2.26 1.73 6.87
CA LEU A 131 3.60 1.93 7.43
C LEU A 131 4.66 1.03 6.79
N ILE A 132 4.31 -0.21 6.46
CA ILE A 132 5.27 -1.21 5.95
C ILE A 132 5.34 -1.14 4.44
N ASN A 133 4.21 -1.32 3.75
CA ASN A 133 4.21 -1.42 2.31
C ASN A 133 4.28 -0.04 1.67
N THR A 134 3.34 0.86 2.03
CA THR A 134 3.20 2.13 1.33
C THR A 134 4.40 3.05 1.58
N CYS A 135 4.82 3.25 2.83
CA CYS A 135 5.96 4.12 3.16
C CYS A 135 7.29 3.60 2.59
N ILE A 136 7.59 2.30 2.70
CA ILE A 136 8.85 1.76 2.17
C ILE A 136 8.85 1.87 0.64
N LYS A 137 7.80 1.40 -0.04
CA LYS A 137 7.69 1.46 -1.50
C LYS A 137 7.78 2.88 -2.02
N THR A 138 7.17 3.85 -1.34
CA THR A 138 7.26 5.27 -1.76
C THR A 138 8.67 5.81 -1.68
N ILE A 139 9.43 5.53 -0.61
CA ILE A 139 10.84 5.94 -0.50
C ILE A 139 11.67 5.35 -1.65
N ILE A 140 11.47 4.07 -1.96
CA ILE A 140 12.19 3.38 -3.04
C ILE A 140 11.81 3.96 -4.41
N SER A 141 10.52 4.15 -4.67
CA SER A 141 10.04 4.74 -5.91
C SER A 141 10.59 6.15 -6.12
N LEU A 142 10.67 6.97 -5.07
CA LEU A 142 11.32 8.28 -5.13
C LEU A 142 12.80 8.16 -5.48
N GLY A 143 13.52 7.22 -4.87
CA GLY A 143 14.92 6.94 -5.19
C GLY A 143 15.12 6.51 -6.65
N ASN A 144 14.25 5.63 -7.16
CA ASN A 144 14.28 5.20 -8.56
C ASN A 144 13.98 6.36 -9.53
N ILE A 145 13.01 7.22 -9.21
CA ILE A 145 12.71 8.42 -10.02
C ILE A 145 13.95 9.33 -10.10
N ILE A 146 14.59 9.61 -8.96
CA ILE A 146 15.81 10.43 -8.92
C ILE A 146 16.91 9.79 -9.77
N PHE A 147 17.12 8.48 -9.63
CA PHE A 147 18.11 7.74 -10.43
C PHE A 147 17.83 7.86 -11.94
N PHE A 148 16.59 7.66 -12.37
CA PHE A 148 16.22 7.76 -13.78
C PHE A 148 16.41 9.16 -14.33
N ILE A 149 16.06 10.20 -13.57
CA ILE A 149 16.28 11.59 -13.97
C ILE A 149 17.79 11.83 -14.17
N ILE A 150 18.63 11.43 -13.22
CA ILE A 150 20.09 11.58 -13.33
C ILE A 150 20.62 10.84 -14.58
N MET A 151 20.17 9.60 -14.80
CA MET A 151 20.58 8.83 -15.98
C MET A 151 20.14 9.47 -17.30
N LEU A 152 18.94 10.04 -17.37
CA LEU A 152 18.48 10.76 -18.55
C LEU A 152 19.38 11.97 -18.86
N PHE A 153 19.73 12.77 -17.86
CA PHE A 153 20.63 13.92 -18.04
C PHE A 153 22.05 13.52 -18.46
N LEU A 154 22.54 12.35 -18.03
CA LEU A 154 23.82 11.81 -18.46
C LEU A 154 23.80 11.28 -19.90
N LEU A 155 22.63 10.90 -20.42
CA LEU A 155 22.47 10.36 -21.76
C LEU A 155 22.31 11.45 -22.79
N ASP A 156 21.33 12.33 -22.61
CA ASP A 156 21.02 13.42 -23.53
C ASP A 156 20.23 14.52 -22.81
N ILE A 157 20.77 15.74 -22.81
CA ILE A 157 20.18 16.87 -22.10
C ILE A 157 18.89 17.38 -22.75
N GLU A 158 18.76 17.24 -24.08
CA GLU A 158 17.59 17.70 -24.82
C GLU A 158 16.37 16.83 -24.46
N ILE A 159 16.53 15.50 -24.57
CA ILE A 159 15.49 14.52 -24.22
C ILE A 159 15.17 14.59 -22.71
N ALA A 160 16.18 14.76 -21.86
CA ALA A 160 15.99 14.92 -20.42
C ALA A 160 15.13 16.15 -20.06
N SER A 161 15.38 17.30 -20.69
CA SER A 161 14.60 18.52 -20.42
C SER A 161 13.13 18.37 -20.79
N ILE A 162 12.83 17.78 -21.95
CA ILE A 162 11.47 17.54 -22.43
C ILE A 162 10.73 16.59 -21.50
N THR A 163 11.38 15.49 -21.08
CA THR A 163 10.77 14.50 -20.18
C THR A 163 10.48 15.09 -18.80
N VAL A 164 11.39 15.90 -18.24
CA VAL A 164 11.17 16.59 -16.96
C VAL A 164 9.98 17.54 -17.04
N LEU A 165 9.84 18.29 -18.13
CA LEU A 165 8.71 19.19 -18.36
C LEU A 165 7.39 18.41 -18.40
N PHE A 166 7.36 17.27 -19.08
CA PHE A 166 6.20 16.39 -19.12
C PHE A 166 5.84 15.83 -17.73
N VAL A 167 6.84 15.39 -16.95
CA VAL A 167 6.64 14.91 -15.57
C VAL A 167 6.05 16.02 -14.68
N LEU A 168 6.53 17.26 -14.80
CA LEU A 168 5.99 18.40 -14.07
C LEU A 168 4.52 18.66 -14.39
N ILE A 169 4.16 18.67 -15.68
CA ILE A 169 2.76 18.82 -16.11
C ILE A 169 1.90 17.69 -15.55
N PHE A 170 2.40 16.46 -15.63
CA PHE A 170 1.70 15.28 -15.11
C PHE A 170 1.50 15.36 -13.58
N CYS A 171 2.50 15.81 -12.83
CA CYS A 171 2.38 16.03 -11.39
C CYS A 171 1.33 17.08 -11.04
N ILE A 172 1.24 18.18 -11.80
CA ILE A 172 0.20 19.21 -11.60
C ILE A 172 -1.19 18.63 -11.91
N PHE A 173 -1.33 17.88 -13.00
CA PHE A 173 -2.57 17.20 -13.35
C PHE A 173 -3.03 16.23 -12.25
N LEU A 174 -2.10 15.42 -11.73
CA LEU A 174 -2.36 14.52 -10.60
C LEU A 174 -2.72 15.28 -9.34
N TYR A 175 -2.09 16.42 -9.06
CA TYR A 175 -2.41 17.23 -7.90
C TYR A 175 -3.84 17.77 -7.93
N ILE A 176 -4.25 18.32 -9.08
CA ILE A 176 -5.60 18.88 -9.28
C ILE A 176 -6.65 17.77 -9.18
N THR A 177 -6.42 16.66 -9.88
CA THR A 177 -7.35 15.52 -9.91
C THR A 177 -7.39 14.80 -8.56
N GLY A 178 -6.23 14.63 -7.91
CA GLY A 178 -6.09 14.00 -6.60
C GLY A 178 -6.84 14.76 -5.50
N ARG A 179 -6.80 16.10 -5.49
CA ARG A 179 -7.60 16.88 -4.54
C ARG A 179 -9.11 16.65 -4.69
N LYS A 180 -9.60 16.49 -5.93
CA LYS A 180 -11.00 16.17 -6.18
C LYS A 180 -11.30 14.76 -5.68
N PHE A 181 -10.48 13.79 -6.06
CA PHE A 181 -10.60 12.39 -5.65
C PHE A 181 -10.69 12.24 -4.13
N LEU A 182 -9.79 12.88 -3.37
CA LEU A 182 -9.79 12.84 -1.90
C LEU A 182 -11.09 13.40 -1.27
N ARG A 183 -11.77 14.33 -1.93
CA ARG A 183 -13.07 14.84 -1.45
C ARG A 183 -14.19 13.85 -1.71
N TYR A 184 -14.19 13.18 -2.86
CA TYR A 184 -15.15 12.11 -3.16
C TYR A 184 -14.94 10.91 -2.24
N GLU A 185 -13.70 10.49 -2.06
CA GLU A 185 -13.34 9.36 -1.20
C GLU A 185 -13.80 9.59 0.25
N LYS A 186 -13.61 10.79 0.80
CA LYS A 186 -14.12 11.11 2.14
C LYS A 186 -15.65 10.97 2.25
N LYS A 187 -16.41 11.43 1.24
CA LYS A 187 -17.87 11.28 1.22
C LYS A 187 -18.28 9.81 1.15
N ILE A 188 -17.61 9.04 0.29
CA ILE A 188 -17.85 7.60 0.14
C ILE A 188 -17.59 6.88 1.48
N ILE A 189 -16.46 7.17 2.15
CA ILE A 189 -16.12 6.58 3.45
C ILE A 189 -17.16 6.94 4.53
N THR A 190 -17.65 8.18 4.57
CA THR A 190 -18.69 8.57 5.53
C THR A 190 -19.99 7.81 5.30
N GLU A 191 -20.44 7.67 4.05
CA GLU A 191 -21.65 6.91 3.73
C GLU A 191 -21.52 5.41 4.00
N PHE A 192 -20.35 4.82 3.72
CA PHE A 192 -20.05 3.43 4.10
C PHE A 192 -20.07 3.25 5.62
N THR A 193 -19.58 4.22 6.39
CA THR A 193 -19.60 4.17 7.85
C THR A 193 -21.03 4.20 8.39
N GLU A 194 -21.89 5.08 7.86
CA GLU A 194 -23.32 5.11 8.21
C GLU A 194 -24.03 3.80 7.85
N THR A 195 -23.75 3.26 6.66
CA THR A 195 -24.31 1.98 6.20
C THR A 195 -23.89 0.83 7.11
N ASN A 196 -22.62 0.77 7.50
CA ASN A 196 -22.11 -0.24 8.44
C ASN A 196 -22.79 -0.11 9.81
N ASN A 197 -23.01 1.11 10.31
CA ASN A 197 -23.73 1.31 11.57
C ASN A 197 -25.17 0.74 11.49
N ILE A 198 -25.89 1.01 10.40
CA ILE A 198 -27.24 0.45 10.18
C ILE A 198 -27.20 -1.08 10.17
N ILE A 199 -26.23 -1.70 9.47
CA ILE A 199 -26.06 -3.16 9.46
C ILE A 199 -25.81 -3.66 10.89
N THR A 200 -24.90 -3.04 11.63
CA THR A 200 -24.57 -3.48 12.99
C THR A 200 -25.77 -3.37 13.94
N ASP A 201 -26.58 -2.31 13.81
CA ASP A 201 -27.77 -2.12 14.63
C ASP A 201 -28.85 -3.16 14.32
N ILE A 202 -29.08 -3.44 13.03
CA ILE A 202 -30.05 -4.45 12.58
C ILE A 202 -29.62 -5.84 13.07
N LEU A 203 -28.34 -6.20 12.89
CA LEU A 203 -27.85 -7.52 13.26
C LEU A 203 -27.79 -7.72 14.77
N SER A 204 -27.39 -6.69 15.53
CA SER A 204 -27.37 -6.75 17.00
C SER A 204 -28.78 -6.90 17.58
N ASN A 205 -29.79 -6.32 16.92
CA ASN A 205 -31.19 -6.37 17.36
C ASN A 205 -32.07 -7.31 16.52
N ILE A 206 -31.47 -8.26 15.79
CA ILE A 206 -32.19 -9.07 14.79
C ILE A 206 -33.38 -9.83 15.41
N LYS A 207 -33.22 -10.34 16.63
CA LYS A 207 -34.30 -11.02 17.36
C LYS A 207 -35.50 -10.09 17.57
N THR A 208 -35.27 -8.87 18.05
CA THR A 208 -36.31 -7.85 18.27
C THR A 208 -37.03 -7.49 16.97
N ILE A 209 -36.28 -7.33 15.88
CA ILE A 209 -36.83 -7.03 14.55
C ILE A 209 -37.73 -8.17 14.05
N LEU A 210 -37.32 -9.42 14.25
CA LEU A 210 -38.11 -10.60 13.91
C LEU A 210 -39.37 -10.71 14.76
N TYR A 211 -39.27 -10.47 16.07
CA TYR A 211 -40.42 -10.47 16.99
C TYR A 211 -41.45 -9.41 16.63
N MET A 212 -41.00 -8.18 16.31
CA MET A 212 -41.85 -7.06 15.92
C MET A 212 -42.33 -7.13 14.46
N ARG A 213 -41.85 -8.09 13.65
CA ARG A 213 -42.17 -8.26 12.22
C ARG A 213 -41.91 -7.00 11.37
N ILE A 214 -40.81 -6.30 11.64
CA ILE A 214 -40.40 -5.05 10.96
C ILE A 214 -39.23 -5.26 9.97
N GLN A 215 -39.09 -6.46 9.40
CA GLN A 215 -38.01 -6.81 8.47
C GLN A 215 -38.05 -5.93 7.22
N ASN A 216 -39.23 -5.72 6.64
CA ASN A 216 -39.39 -4.92 5.42
C ASN A 216 -39.00 -3.46 5.64
N TYR A 217 -39.32 -2.90 6.80
CA TYR A 217 -38.92 -1.54 7.17
C TYR A 217 -37.40 -1.42 7.31
N SER A 218 -36.77 -2.37 8.01
CA SER A 218 -35.32 -2.40 8.21
C SER A 218 -34.56 -2.57 6.89
N ASN A 219 -35.07 -3.43 5.99
CA ASN A 219 -34.54 -3.61 4.65
C ASN A 219 -34.68 -2.33 3.81
N LYS A 220 -35.83 -1.66 3.88
CA LYS A 220 -36.04 -0.38 3.18
C LYS A 220 -35.07 0.71 3.65
N LYS A 221 -34.88 0.85 4.97
CA LYS A 221 -33.92 1.80 5.57
C LYS A 221 -32.49 1.53 5.09
N PHE A 222 -32.10 0.26 5.00
CA PHE A 222 -30.79 -0.14 4.48
C PHE A 222 -30.64 0.21 2.98
N LEU A 223 -31.63 -0.11 2.15
CA LEU A 223 -31.63 0.21 0.72
C LEU A 223 -31.63 1.72 0.45
N GLU A 224 -32.30 2.51 1.28
CA GLU A 224 -32.27 3.98 1.18
C GLU A 224 -30.89 4.56 1.45
N GLN A 225 -30.14 4.01 2.41
CA GLN A 225 -28.76 4.43 2.65
C GLN A 225 -27.82 3.99 1.53
N LEU A 226 -27.97 2.76 1.01
CA LEU A 226 -27.17 2.29 -0.13
C LEU A 226 -27.35 3.18 -1.37
N LYS A 227 -28.57 3.66 -1.64
CA LYS A 227 -28.82 4.59 -2.75
C LYS A 227 -28.03 5.89 -2.64
N LYS A 228 -27.69 6.36 -1.44
CA LYS A 228 -26.83 7.54 -1.27
C LYS A 228 -25.40 7.29 -1.72
N ILE A 229 -24.91 6.06 -1.56
CA ILE A 229 -23.60 5.64 -2.06
C ILE A 229 -23.61 5.57 -3.59
N ASP A 230 -24.66 5.01 -4.19
CA ASP A 230 -24.78 4.89 -5.66
C ASP A 230 -24.88 6.25 -6.38
N LEU A 231 -25.32 7.30 -5.68
CA LEU A 231 -25.49 8.65 -6.22
C LEU A 231 -24.24 9.53 -6.14
N LEU A 232 -23.15 9.06 -5.50
CA LEU A 232 -21.89 9.77 -5.31
C LEU A 232 -20.83 9.44 -6.37
#